data_AF-A0A2Z6S278-F1
#
_entry.id   AF-A0A2Z6S278-F1
#
_cell.length_a   1.000
_cell.length_b   1.000
_cell.length_c   1.000
_cell.angle_alpha   90.00
_cell.angle_beta   90.00
_cell.angle_gamma   90.00
#
_symmetry.space_group_name_H-M   'P 1'
#
loop_
_entity.id
_entity.type
_entity.pdbx_description
1 polymer ?
#
loop_
_entity_poly.entity_id
_entity_poly.type
_entity_poly.pdbx_seq_one_letter_code
_entity_poly.pdbx_strand_id
1 'polypeptide(L)'
;MKKPWFNRPFKRKENNQNFSVNFTLKNKDLSEDIGMLLETSENYDVIIYSGEENDIQKFKAHSQILSARSPYFRAALSDNWAKKEGNTFILKKPNIPPSIFKVLLIYLYTGVIELEKIKNTSILKILVAADELSLQKLIDYIQSYLIDKKSEFLYNDPILILQLVFHNEDHAKLRDFCLEAICNEPEILFNKKDFLELDESLFLTLIKQDTLRIEELEIWKNLLIWAIARCSLSINISHPQNWTKRNFDLIRNEIKDFIPHIRWLQIPANEFWREVEPFKDLLPDDLYQDVIGFHLDPETDLSTIILPRRTAPISTLIKRNHFAVIASWIDKSKKCCYKKSMPYSFSLLYRASKDGFETQKFHELCDYKGATIIIAKIKNKKKLIGGYNPFDWKPYISGRDESYQPTSDSFIFSFVSKSSKNGKVIRVTSPYTAVSYGKNYGPCFGGGGDLKIENSSIMCKDNSSYSKINSIISKGSNYSLEDYEVFQVIKK
;
A
#
# COMPACT_ATOMS: atom_id res chain seq x y z
N MET A 1 -48.29 22.02 40.62
CA MET A 1 -47.49 21.38 39.54
C MET A 1 -47.35 22.34 38.37
N LYS A 2 -46.16 22.95 38.19
CA LYS A 2 -45.88 23.89 37.10
C LYS A 2 -45.45 23.09 35.87
N LYS A 3 -46.15 23.25 34.73
CA LYS A 3 -45.75 22.64 33.45
C LYS A 3 -44.35 23.11 33.02
N PRO A 4 -43.54 22.27 32.35
CA PRO A 4 -42.22 22.64 31.83
C PRO A 4 -42.30 23.84 30.88
N TRP A 5 -41.27 24.68 30.91
CA TRP A 5 -41.17 25.95 30.15
C TRP A 5 -41.31 25.77 28.63
N PHE A 6 -41.03 24.57 28.11
CA PHE A 6 -41.04 24.25 26.68
C PHE A 6 -42.44 24.20 26.02
N ASN A 7 -43.53 24.16 26.80
CA ASN A 7 -44.89 24.00 26.25
C ASN A 7 -45.75 25.28 26.25
N ARG A 8 -45.13 26.47 26.24
CA ARG A 8 -45.87 27.74 26.07
C ARG A 8 -45.81 28.19 24.61
N PRO A 9 -46.94 28.34 23.89
CA PRO A 9 -46.92 28.84 22.53
C PRO A 9 -46.55 30.33 22.52
N PHE A 10 -45.40 30.65 21.92
CA PHE A 10 -45.01 32.02 21.63
C PHE A 10 -45.89 32.58 20.51
N LYS A 11 -46.82 33.49 20.83
CA LYS A 11 -47.46 34.35 19.83
C LYS A 11 -46.44 35.39 19.36
N ARG A 12 -45.83 35.17 18.20
CA ARG A 12 -44.95 36.13 17.54
C ARG A 12 -45.84 37.22 16.91
N LYS A 13 -45.72 38.47 17.37
CA LYS A 13 -46.15 39.62 16.57
C LYS A 13 -45.18 39.75 15.41
N GLU A 14 -45.67 39.60 14.19
CA GLU A 14 -44.91 39.84 12.96
C GLU A 14 -44.60 41.33 12.84
N ASN A 15 -43.42 41.73 13.33
CA ASN A 15 -42.72 42.89 12.78
C ASN A 15 -41.64 42.33 11.84
N ASN A 16 -41.90 42.46 10.54
CA ASN A 16 -40.97 42.12 9.47
C ASN A 16 -39.77 43.08 9.46
N GLN A 17 -38.77 42.77 10.28
CA GLN A 17 -37.37 43.11 10.01
C GLN A 17 -36.52 41.90 10.40
N ASN A 18 -36.27 41.03 9.42
CA ASN A 18 -35.29 39.94 9.55
C ASN A 18 -33.89 40.54 9.60
N PHE A 19 -33.41 40.91 10.80
CA PHE A 19 -31.99 41.04 11.07
C PHE A 19 -31.41 39.64 11.34
N SER A 20 -31.20 38.85 10.28
CA SER A 20 -30.30 37.71 10.36
C SER A 20 -28.87 38.25 10.27
N VAL A 21 -28.30 38.67 11.40
CA VAL A 21 -26.86 38.86 11.48
C VAL A 21 -26.25 37.46 11.56
N ASN A 22 -25.78 36.95 10.43
CA ASN A 22 -24.94 35.75 10.40
C ASN A 22 -23.57 36.12 10.97
N PHE A 23 -23.48 36.27 12.29
CA PHE A 23 -22.20 36.38 12.99
C PHE A 23 -21.52 35.02 12.88
N THR A 24 -20.67 34.88 11.87
CA THR A 24 -19.88 33.67 11.68
C THR A 24 -18.69 33.79 12.61
N LEU A 25 -18.81 33.28 13.85
CA LEU A 25 -17.64 32.97 14.66
C LEU A 25 -16.72 32.14 13.77
N LYS A 26 -15.49 32.62 13.53
CA LYS A 26 -14.50 31.74 12.93
C LYS A 26 -14.33 30.62 13.94
N ASN A 27 -14.45 29.36 13.51
CA ASN A 27 -14.26 28.18 14.38
C ASN A 27 -12.99 28.23 15.23
N LYS A 28 -12.01 29.07 14.83
CA LYS A 28 -10.79 29.35 15.55
C LYS A 28 -11.02 30.01 16.92
N ASP A 29 -11.93 30.98 17.02
CA ASP A 29 -12.16 31.76 18.25
C ASP A 29 -12.73 30.86 19.36
N LEU A 30 -13.76 30.05 19.04
CA LEU A 30 -14.36 29.10 20.01
C LEU A 30 -13.36 28.03 20.47
N SER A 31 -12.52 27.54 19.57
CA SER A 31 -11.49 26.55 19.91
C SER A 31 -10.43 27.13 20.85
N GLU A 32 -10.02 28.38 20.63
CA GLU A 32 -9.05 29.08 21.48
C GLU A 32 -9.66 29.35 22.87
N ASP A 33 -10.92 29.82 22.92
CA ASP A 33 -11.65 30.07 24.17
C ASP A 33 -11.81 28.79 25.02
N ILE A 34 -12.18 27.65 24.40
CA ILE A 34 -12.24 26.37 25.11
C ILE A 34 -10.84 25.94 25.54
N GLY A 35 -9.83 26.12 24.67
CA GLY A 35 -8.43 25.83 24.96
C GLY A 35 -7.92 26.53 26.21
N MET A 36 -8.32 27.79 26.44
CA MET A 36 -7.94 28.56 27.63
C MET A 36 -8.37 27.88 28.94
N LEU A 37 -9.49 27.15 28.96
CA LEU A 37 -9.93 26.42 30.16
C LEU A 37 -8.90 25.36 30.58
N LEU A 38 -8.20 24.75 29.63
CA LEU A 38 -7.14 23.79 29.94
C LEU A 38 -5.94 24.49 30.60
N GLU A 39 -5.60 25.70 30.18
CA GLU A 39 -4.47 26.47 30.73
C GLU A 39 -4.77 27.00 32.13
N THR A 40 -5.94 27.60 32.34
CA THR A 40 -6.32 28.16 33.65
C THR A 40 -6.64 27.05 34.67
N SER A 41 -7.11 25.90 34.20
CA SER A 41 -7.59 24.80 35.05
C SER A 41 -8.69 25.24 36.03
N GLU A 42 -9.43 26.30 35.72
CA GLU A 42 -10.56 26.77 36.55
C GLU A 42 -11.75 25.82 36.44
N ASN A 43 -12.43 25.54 37.56
CA ASN A 43 -13.60 24.66 37.61
C ASN A 43 -13.37 23.22 37.09
N TYR A 44 -12.13 22.75 37.12
CA TYR A 44 -11.82 21.36 36.79
C TYR A 44 -12.56 20.40 37.73
N ASP A 45 -13.06 19.30 37.17
CA ASP A 45 -13.75 18.24 37.89
C ASP A 45 -13.18 16.85 37.56
N VAL A 46 -12.10 16.78 36.79
CA VAL A 46 -11.36 15.56 36.48
C VAL A 46 -9.86 15.75 36.74
N ILE A 47 -9.24 14.76 37.37
CA ILE A 47 -7.79 14.59 37.47
C ILE A 47 -7.40 13.30 36.75
N ILE A 48 -6.43 13.40 35.85
CA ILE A 48 -5.88 12.26 35.11
C ILE A 48 -4.40 12.14 35.44
N TYR A 49 -3.98 10.96 35.89
CA TYR A 49 -2.58 10.60 36.06
C TYR A 49 -2.13 9.80 34.84
N SER A 50 -1.18 10.34 34.09
CA SER A 50 -0.63 9.70 32.89
C SER A 50 0.81 9.26 33.12
N GLY A 51 1.21 8.13 32.54
CA GLY A 51 2.55 7.55 32.66
C GLY A 51 2.69 6.52 33.76
N GLU A 52 3.84 5.85 33.79
CA GLU A 52 4.19 4.78 34.72
C GLU A 52 5.38 5.16 35.62
N GLU A 53 5.41 4.55 36.81
CA GLU A 53 6.51 4.63 37.78
C GLU A 53 7.04 6.06 38.03
N ASN A 54 8.21 6.37 37.47
CA ASN A 54 8.99 7.58 37.71
C ASN A 54 8.63 8.75 36.79
N ASP A 55 7.76 8.55 35.77
CA ASP A 55 7.33 9.59 34.82
C ASP A 55 5.80 9.76 34.85
N ILE A 56 5.24 9.90 36.06
CA ILE A 56 3.81 10.17 36.25
C ILE A 56 3.57 11.68 36.27
N GLN A 57 2.68 12.16 35.39
CA GLN A 57 2.21 13.54 35.40
C GLN A 57 0.72 13.64 35.70
N LYS A 58 0.37 14.64 36.51
CA LYS A 58 -1.01 15.00 36.85
C LYS A 58 -1.56 16.05 35.88
N PHE A 59 -2.73 15.77 35.31
CA PHE A 59 -3.49 16.68 34.44
C PHE A 59 -4.84 17.01 35.08
N LYS A 60 -5.23 18.29 35.05
CA LYS A 60 -6.56 18.76 35.42
C LYS A 60 -7.39 18.95 34.15
N ALA A 61 -8.66 18.54 34.17
CA ALA A 61 -9.53 18.60 33.00
C ALA A 61 -11.02 18.70 33.37
N HIS A 62 -11.86 18.87 32.35
CA HIS A 62 -13.31 19.05 32.46
C HIS A 62 -14.05 17.85 31.87
N SER A 63 -14.89 17.22 32.68
CA SER A 63 -15.62 15.99 32.33
C SER A 63 -16.52 16.17 31.11
N GLN A 64 -17.20 17.32 31.03
CA GLN A 64 -18.09 17.70 29.94
C GLN A 64 -17.36 17.73 28.58
N ILE A 65 -16.17 18.34 28.53
CA ILE A 65 -15.36 18.45 27.31
C ILE A 65 -14.87 17.07 26.91
N LEU A 66 -14.26 16.32 27.84
CA LEU A 66 -13.74 14.98 27.56
C LEU A 66 -14.84 14.04 27.07
N SER A 67 -15.98 14.01 27.75
CA SER A 67 -17.14 13.15 27.41
C SER A 67 -17.80 13.54 26.08
N ALA A 68 -17.77 14.82 25.71
CA ALA A 68 -18.28 15.25 24.40
C ALA A 68 -17.38 14.77 23.25
N ARG A 69 -16.07 14.67 23.50
CA ARG A 69 -15.04 14.52 22.46
C ARG A 69 -14.48 13.09 22.34
N SER A 70 -14.70 12.25 23.34
CA SER A 70 -14.21 10.87 23.40
C SER A 70 -15.29 9.93 23.94
N PRO A 71 -15.68 8.89 23.18
CA PRO A 71 -16.54 7.81 23.68
C PRO A 71 -15.95 7.13 24.92
N TYR A 72 -14.63 6.92 24.95
CA TYR A 72 -13.93 6.37 26.11
C TYR A 72 -14.20 7.22 27.35
N PHE A 73 -13.92 8.53 27.30
CA PHE A 73 -14.13 9.39 28.47
C PHE A 73 -15.60 9.53 28.85
N ARG A 74 -16.52 9.51 27.89
CA ARG A 74 -17.96 9.48 28.17
C ARG A 74 -18.37 8.29 29.01
N ALA A 75 -17.84 7.11 28.68
CA ALA A 75 -18.07 5.90 29.45
C ALA A 75 -17.34 5.94 30.80
N ALA A 76 -16.05 6.30 30.78
CA ALA A 76 -15.19 6.30 31.96
C ALA A 76 -15.64 7.30 33.04
N LEU A 77 -16.22 8.44 32.65
CA LEU A 77 -16.72 9.48 33.56
C LEU A 77 -18.21 9.32 33.92
N SER A 78 -18.85 8.23 33.49
CA SER A 78 -20.17 7.86 33.97
C SER A 78 -20.11 7.34 35.41
N ASP A 79 -21.24 7.32 36.10
CA ASP A 79 -21.35 7.12 37.56
C ASP A 79 -20.73 5.81 38.10
N ASN A 80 -20.31 4.87 37.24
CA ASN A 80 -19.89 3.52 37.63
C ASN A 80 -18.44 3.14 37.31
N TRP A 81 -17.64 3.97 36.62
CA TRP A 81 -16.28 3.59 36.19
C TRP A 81 -15.17 4.38 36.91
N ALA A 82 -15.16 5.71 36.82
CA ALA A 82 -14.12 6.52 37.47
C ALA A 82 -14.30 6.54 38.99
N LYS A 83 -13.19 6.42 39.73
CA LYS A 83 -13.17 6.71 41.17
C LYS A 83 -13.48 8.19 41.36
N LYS A 84 -14.38 8.52 42.27
CA LYS A 84 -14.69 9.91 42.63
C LYS A 84 -14.16 10.22 44.02
N GLU A 85 -13.39 11.28 44.14
CA GLU A 85 -12.92 11.83 45.43
C GLU A 85 -13.58 13.20 45.62
N GLY A 86 -14.59 13.26 46.50
CA GLY A 86 -15.47 14.42 46.62
C GLY A 86 -16.24 14.67 45.31
N ASN A 87 -16.05 15.85 44.73
CA ASN A 87 -16.66 16.23 43.44
C ASN A 87 -15.74 15.98 42.23
N THR A 88 -14.54 15.42 42.41
CA THR A 88 -13.55 15.24 41.34
C THR A 88 -13.43 13.78 40.92
N PHE A 89 -13.47 13.50 39.62
CA PHE A 89 -13.17 12.19 39.05
C PHE A 89 -11.66 11.97 38.95
N ILE A 90 -11.20 10.78 39.32
CA ILE A 90 -9.80 10.37 39.26
C ILE A 90 -9.64 9.22 38.26
N LEU A 91 -8.83 9.45 37.22
CA LEU A 91 -8.48 8.47 36.21
C LEU A 91 -6.97 8.22 36.17
N LYS A 92 -6.58 7.00 35.81
CA LYS A 92 -5.18 6.62 35.59
C LYS A 92 -5.02 6.10 34.17
N LYS A 93 -3.99 6.57 33.48
CA LYS A 93 -3.59 6.20 32.12
C LYS A 93 -2.10 5.85 32.09
N PRO A 94 -1.71 4.72 32.72
CA PRO A 94 -0.31 4.32 32.80
C PRO A 94 0.31 4.10 31.41
N ASN A 95 -0.45 3.49 30.49
CA ASN A 95 -0.02 3.16 29.14
C ASN A 95 0.27 4.37 28.23
N ILE A 96 -0.14 5.58 28.63
CA ILE A 96 0.04 6.79 27.82
C ILE A 96 1.12 7.67 28.46
N PRO A 97 2.26 7.90 27.80
CA PRO A 97 3.29 8.79 28.32
C PRO A 97 2.77 10.22 28.51
N PRO A 98 3.19 10.96 29.56
CA PRO A 98 2.71 12.32 29.83
C PRO A 98 2.79 13.28 28.65
N SER A 99 3.90 13.24 27.92
CA SER A 99 4.12 14.08 26.73
C SER A 99 3.11 13.81 25.61
N ILE A 100 2.72 12.55 25.44
CA ILE A 100 1.72 12.12 24.45
C ILE A 100 0.32 12.49 24.93
N PHE A 101 0.02 12.25 26.20
CA PHE A 101 -1.27 12.60 26.78
C PHE A 101 -1.53 14.10 26.72
N LYS A 102 -0.52 14.93 26.97
CA LYS A 102 -0.61 16.39 26.84
C LYS A 102 -1.06 16.81 25.42
N VAL A 103 -0.50 16.20 24.38
CA VAL A 103 -0.89 16.49 22.98
C VAL A 103 -2.33 16.09 22.73
N LEU A 104 -2.75 14.90 23.19
CA LEU A 104 -4.13 14.42 23.05
C LEU A 104 -5.13 15.28 23.83
N LEU A 105 -4.74 15.75 25.02
CA LEU A 105 -5.58 16.62 25.83
C LEU A 105 -5.79 17.97 25.14
N ILE A 106 -4.75 18.57 24.56
CA ILE A 106 -4.88 19.79 23.75
C ILE A 106 -5.81 19.55 22.56
N TYR A 107 -5.66 18.42 21.85
CA TYR A 107 -6.55 18.06 20.74
C TYR A 107 -8.01 17.87 21.18
N LEU A 108 -8.26 17.32 22.37
CA LEU A 108 -9.62 17.16 22.88
C LEU A 108 -10.31 18.51 23.07
N TYR A 109 -9.58 19.52 23.54
CA TYR A 109 -10.10 20.86 23.77
C TYR A 109 -10.22 21.70 22.50
N THR A 110 -9.20 21.64 21.63
CA THR A 110 -9.07 22.56 20.49
C THR A 110 -9.39 21.92 19.14
N GLY A 111 -9.34 20.59 19.03
CA GLY A 111 -9.39 19.89 17.76
C GLY A 111 -8.12 20.09 16.89
N VAL A 112 -7.08 20.73 17.42
CA VAL A 112 -5.83 21.02 16.70
C VAL A 112 -4.74 20.03 17.10
N ILE A 113 -3.94 19.57 16.13
CA ILE A 113 -2.75 18.76 16.36
C ILE A 113 -1.64 19.12 15.34
N GLU A 114 -0.44 19.40 15.83
CA GLU A 114 0.70 19.82 15.00
C GLU A 114 1.70 18.67 14.79
N LEU A 115 1.35 17.71 13.92
CA LEU A 115 2.17 16.51 13.68
C LEU A 115 3.54 16.80 13.06
N GLU A 116 3.73 17.93 12.38
CA GLU A 116 5.00 18.24 11.69
C GLU A 116 6.18 18.45 12.66
N LYS A 117 5.90 18.90 13.88
CA LYS A 117 6.90 19.16 14.92
C LYS A 117 7.19 17.94 15.80
N ILE A 118 6.50 16.83 15.56
CA ILE A 118 6.55 15.63 16.40
C ILE A 118 7.41 14.56 15.71
N LYS A 119 8.25 13.86 16.48
CA LYS A 119 9.05 12.73 15.96
C LYS A 119 8.12 11.61 15.46
N ASN A 120 8.48 10.94 14.37
CA ASN A 120 7.64 9.88 13.78
C ASN A 120 7.27 8.77 14.77
N THR A 121 8.22 8.32 15.61
CA THR A 121 7.96 7.33 16.67
C THR A 121 6.96 7.82 17.72
N SER A 122 6.95 9.13 18.01
CA SER A 122 5.95 9.74 18.90
C SER A 122 4.59 9.87 18.22
N ILE A 123 4.53 10.08 16.90
CA ILE A 123 3.26 10.07 16.15
C ILE A 123 2.59 8.69 16.23
N LEU A 124 3.36 7.61 16.11
CA LEU A 124 2.84 6.25 16.32
C LEU A 124 2.28 6.06 17.74
N LYS A 125 2.98 6.56 18.76
CA LYS A 125 2.47 6.52 20.15
C LYS A 125 1.18 7.33 20.32
N ILE A 126 1.05 8.46 19.61
CA ILE A 126 -0.21 9.23 19.56
C ILE A 126 -1.31 8.41 18.89
N LEU A 127 -1.01 7.68 17.81
CA LEU A 127 -1.98 6.80 17.13
C LEU A 127 -2.53 5.74 18.10
N VAL A 128 -1.66 5.00 18.79
CA VAL A 128 -2.04 3.98 19.79
C VAL A 128 -2.84 4.58 20.94
N ALA A 129 -2.40 5.73 21.48
CA ALA A 129 -3.12 6.38 22.58
C ALA A 129 -4.45 6.99 22.12
N ALA A 130 -4.56 7.43 20.85
CA ALA A 130 -5.82 7.90 20.28
C ALA A 130 -6.83 6.77 20.14
N ASP A 131 -6.38 5.58 19.77
CA ASP A 131 -7.16 4.35 19.77
C ASP A 131 -7.66 3.97 21.17
N GLU A 132 -6.79 3.94 22.17
CA GLU A 132 -7.18 3.67 23.57
C GLU A 132 -8.23 4.66 24.11
N LEU A 133 -8.22 5.90 23.59
CA LEU A 133 -9.18 6.95 23.93
C LEU A 133 -10.37 7.04 22.95
N SER A 134 -10.50 6.09 22.01
CA SER A 134 -11.55 5.98 21.00
C SER A 134 -11.71 7.25 20.13
N LEU A 135 -10.61 7.82 19.67
CA LEU A 135 -10.56 9.08 18.90
C LEU A 135 -10.52 8.82 17.38
N GLN A 136 -11.54 8.16 16.83
CA GLN A 136 -11.54 7.68 15.43
C GLN A 136 -11.13 8.72 14.38
N LYS A 137 -11.67 9.96 14.47
CA LYS A 137 -11.33 11.02 13.51
C LYS A 137 -9.84 11.38 13.53
N LEU A 138 -9.20 11.30 14.70
CA LEU A 138 -7.77 11.55 14.85
C LEU A 138 -6.96 10.37 14.32
N ILE A 139 -7.39 9.14 14.60
CA ILE A 139 -6.80 7.90 14.08
C ILE A 139 -6.76 7.94 12.54
N ASP A 140 -7.90 8.24 11.91
CA ASP A 140 -8.01 8.38 10.45
C ASP A 140 -7.06 9.44 9.88
N TYR A 141 -6.99 10.60 10.54
CA TYR A 141 -6.12 11.70 10.13
C TYR A 141 -4.63 11.33 10.26
N ILE A 142 -4.22 10.73 11.39
CA ILE A 142 -2.84 10.33 11.62
C ILE A 142 -2.41 9.24 10.64
N GLN A 143 -3.23 8.22 10.39
CA GLN A 143 -2.95 7.19 9.40
C GLN A 143 -2.74 7.81 8.01
N SER A 144 -3.66 8.69 7.60
CA SER A 144 -3.56 9.40 6.32
C SER A 144 -2.29 10.26 6.26
N TYR A 145 -1.94 10.98 7.33
CA TYR A 145 -0.72 11.78 7.41
C TYR A 145 0.56 10.92 7.32
N LEU A 146 0.63 9.80 8.04
CA LEU A 146 1.78 8.91 8.03
C LEU A 146 2.00 8.35 6.61
N ILE A 147 0.94 7.88 5.96
CA ILE A 147 0.98 7.45 4.56
C ILE A 147 1.39 8.62 3.67
N ASP A 148 0.70 9.75 3.75
CA ASP A 148 0.81 10.85 2.80
C ASP A 148 2.02 11.75 2.96
N LYS A 149 2.70 11.73 4.10
CA LYS A 149 3.80 12.66 4.38
C LYS A 149 5.04 11.97 4.91
N LYS A 150 4.90 10.78 5.51
CA LYS A 150 5.99 10.10 6.23
C LYS A 150 6.19 8.64 5.81
N SER A 151 5.75 8.23 4.62
CA SER A 151 5.90 6.84 4.14
C SER A 151 7.34 6.31 4.13
N GLU A 152 8.33 7.20 4.02
CA GLU A 152 9.76 6.83 4.12
C GLU A 152 10.11 6.22 5.49
N PHE A 153 9.34 6.53 6.53
CA PHE A 153 9.50 5.96 7.86
C PHE A 153 9.35 4.43 7.87
N LEU A 154 8.51 3.87 6.97
CA LEU A 154 8.39 2.42 6.80
C LEU A 154 9.72 1.76 6.42
N TYR A 155 10.56 2.42 5.64
CA TYR A 155 11.86 1.89 5.24
C TYR A 155 12.90 1.98 6.36
N ASN A 156 12.71 2.89 7.30
CA ASN A 156 13.62 3.07 8.43
C ASN A 156 13.37 1.98 9.47
N ASP A 157 12.11 1.80 9.90
CA ASP A 157 11.73 0.91 10.98
C ASP A 157 10.39 0.19 10.68
N PRO A 158 10.40 -0.80 9.77
CA PRO A 158 9.17 -1.48 9.35
C PRO A 158 8.57 -2.35 10.46
N ILE A 159 9.40 -2.92 11.32
CA ILE A 159 8.98 -3.90 12.32
C ILE A 159 8.17 -3.23 13.41
N LEU A 160 8.67 -2.10 13.95
CA LEU A 160 7.93 -1.30 14.92
C LEU A 160 6.57 -0.90 14.37
N ILE A 161 6.50 -0.41 13.13
CA ILE A 161 5.22 0.02 12.53
C ILE A 161 4.26 -1.15 12.43
N LEU A 162 4.71 -2.27 11.87
CA LEU A 162 3.86 -3.45 11.70
C LEU A 162 3.35 -3.94 13.05
N GLN A 163 4.23 -4.16 14.03
CA GLN A 163 3.81 -4.63 15.36
C GLN A 163 2.75 -3.72 16.01
N LEU A 164 2.82 -2.40 15.79
CA LEU A 164 1.85 -1.45 16.34
C LEU A 164 0.50 -1.43 15.61
N VAL A 165 0.49 -1.63 14.30
CA VAL A 165 -0.74 -1.49 13.48
C VAL A 165 -1.40 -2.84 13.19
N PHE A 166 -0.68 -3.95 13.32
CA PHE A 166 -1.11 -5.22 12.77
C PHE A 166 -2.33 -5.80 13.49
N HIS A 167 -2.33 -5.76 14.82
CA HIS A 167 -3.38 -6.35 15.65
C HIS A 167 -4.62 -5.46 15.85
N ASN A 168 -4.61 -4.23 15.31
CA ASN A 168 -5.69 -3.28 15.54
C ASN A 168 -6.46 -2.99 14.24
N GLU A 169 -7.74 -3.35 14.23
CA GLU A 169 -8.64 -3.10 13.10
C GLU A 169 -8.85 -1.61 12.80
N ASP A 170 -8.79 -0.73 13.80
CA ASP A 170 -8.90 0.72 13.59
C ASP A 170 -7.68 1.28 12.84
N HIS A 171 -6.60 0.50 12.72
CA HIS A 171 -5.39 0.83 11.97
C HIS A 171 -5.31 0.20 10.57
N ALA A 172 -6.43 -0.33 10.05
CA ALA A 172 -6.46 -1.05 8.78
C ALA A 172 -5.81 -0.29 7.61
N LYS A 173 -6.02 1.03 7.47
CA LYS A 173 -5.46 1.81 6.34
C LYS A 173 -3.93 1.77 6.34
N LEU A 174 -3.32 1.99 7.50
CA LEU A 174 -1.86 1.97 7.63
C LEU A 174 -1.32 0.54 7.55
N ARG A 175 -2.01 -0.43 8.15
CA ARG A 175 -1.69 -1.86 8.05
C ARG A 175 -1.64 -2.32 6.59
N ASP A 176 -2.71 -2.08 5.84
CA ASP A 176 -2.85 -2.50 4.45
C ASP A 176 -1.79 -1.82 3.55
N PHE A 177 -1.50 -0.54 3.80
CA PHE A 177 -0.41 0.16 3.13
C PHE A 177 0.95 -0.51 3.37
N CYS A 178 1.24 -0.88 4.63
CA CYS A 178 2.50 -1.53 4.99
C CYS A 178 2.60 -2.93 4.37
N LEU A 179 1.54 -3.74 4.47
CA LEU A 179 1.48 -5.07 3.86
C LEU A 179 1.64 -5.00 2.34
N GLU A 180 0.97 -4.05 1.67
CA GLU A 180 1.11 -3.83 0.23
C GLU A 180 2.55 -3.45 -0.14
N ALA A 181 3.18 -2.55 0.62
CA ALA A 181 4.55 -2.13 0.36
C ALA A 181 5.53 -3.30 0.48
N ILE A 182 5.43 -4.09 1.56
CA ILE A 182 6.29 -5.26 1.80
C ILE A 182 6.05 -6.36 0.78
N CYS A 183 4.79 -6.62 0.42
CA CYS A 183 4.49 -7.60 -0.63
C CYS A 183 5.15 -7.21 -1.98
N ASN A 184 5.19 -5.92 -2.28
CA ASN A 184 5.79 -5.42 -3.52
C ASN A 184 7.32 -5.35 -3.49
N GLU A 185 7.92 -5.06 -2.34
CA GLU A 185 9.35 -4.90 -2.09
C GLU A 185 9.73 -5.63 -0.77
N PRO A 186 9.80 -6.97 -0.75
CA PRO A 186 10.02 -7.74 0.48
C PRO A 186 11.34 -7.42 1.17
N GLU A 187 12.33 -6.89 0.43
CA GLU A 187 13.62 -6.46 0.96
C GLU A 187 13.50 -5.36 2.03
N ILE A 188 12.36 -4.64 2.08
CA ILE A 188 12.04 -3.69 3.15
C ILE A 188 12.12 -4.37 4.52
N LEU A 189 11.62 -5.60 4.61
CA LEU A 189 11.49 -6.37 5.85
C LEU A 189 12.56 -7.46 5.95
N PHE A 190 12.69 -8.33 4.95
CA PHE A 190 13.53 -9.54 5.05
C PHE A 190 15.04 -9.25 5.12
N ASN A 191 15.51 -8.08 4.67
CA ASN A 191 16.92 -7.70 4.79
C ASN A 191 17.26 -7.02 6.14
N LYS A 192 16.28 -6.84 7.02
CA LYS A 192 16.46 -6.19 8.33
C LYS A 192 16.99 -7.20 9.34
N LYS A 193 17.96 -6.78 10.16
CA LYS A 193 18.55 -7.67 11.18
C LYS A 193 17.54 -7.99 12.28
N ASP A 194 16.74 -6.99 12.61
CA ASP A 194 15.62 -7.01 13.54
C ASP A 194 14.43 -7.85 13.04
N PHE A 195 14.45 -8.36 11.80
CA PHE A 195 13.41 -9.27 11.27
C PHE A 195 13.13 -10.47 12.18
N LEU A 196 14.14 -10.93 12.91
CA LEU A 196 14.03 -12.05 13.84
C LEU A 196 13.13 -11.74 15.07
N GLU A 197 12.82 -10.46 15.31
CA GLU A 197 11.93 -10.00 16.38
C GLU A 197 10.45 -9.93 15.94
N LEU A 198 10.17 -10.26 14.67
CA LEU A 198 8.81 -10.22 14.13
C LEU A 198 7.89 -11.21 14.85
N ASP A 199 6.69 -10.76 15.18
CA ASP A 199 5.66 -11.60 15.78
C ASP A 199 5.22 -12.73 14.84
N GLU A 200 4.94 -13.91 15.41
CA GLU A 200 4.55 -15.12 14.67
C GLU A 200 3.32 -14.88 13.79
N SER A 201 2.28 -14.25 14.34
CA SER A 201 1.02 -14.04 13.62
C SER A 201 1.18 -13.08 12.43
N LEU A 202 2.04 -12.07 12.60
CA LEU A 202 2.39 -11.11 11.56
C LEU A 202 3.22 -11.78 10.46
N PHE A 203 4.22 -12.58 10.85
CA PHE A 203 5.04 -13.30 9.88
C PHE A 203 4.20 -14.31 9.08
N LEU A 204 3.33 -15.06 9.76
CA LEU A 204 2.42 -16.01 9.13
C LEU A 204 1.48 -15.31 8.15
N THR A 205 0.97 -14.13 8.52
CA THR A 205 0.09 -13.34 7.65
C THR A 205 0.79 -12.85 6.39
N LEU A 206 2.07 -12.49 6.48
CA LEU A 206 2.88 -12.15 5.32
C LEU A 206 3.09 -13.35 4.41
N ILE A 207 3.46 -14.51 4.95
CA ILE A 207 3.67 -15.74 4.16
C ILE A 207 2.36 -16.21 3.50
N LYS A 208 1.20 -15.94 4.08
CA LYS A 208 -0.11 -16.21 3.46
C LYS A 208 -0.41 -15.32 2.24
N GLN A 209 0.20 -14.15 2.09
CA GLN A 209 -0.13 -13.22 1.00
C GLN A 209 0.28 -13.77 -0.38
N ASP A 210 -0.70 -14.07 -1.23
CA ASP A 210 -0.44 -14.47 -2.63
C ASP A 210 0.33 -13.41 -3.44
N THR A 211 0.36 -12.16 -2.98
CA THR A 211 1.06 -11.05 -3.63
C THR A 211 2.50 -10.84 -3.15
N LEU A 212 2.99 -11.61 -2.17
CA LEU A 212 4.35 -11.48 -1.63
C LEU A 212 5.40 -11.86 -2.71
N ARG A 213 6.25 -10.91 -3.12
CA ARG A 213 7.18 -11.08 -4.25
C ARG A 213 8.57 -11.56 -3.85
N ILE A 214 8.64 -12.69 -3.16
CA ILE A 214 9.89 -13.31 -2.73
C ILE A 214 9.91 -14.77 -3.22
N GLU A 215 11.10 -15.31 -3.50
CA GLU A 215 11.26 -16.70 -3.91
C GLU A 215 10.93 -17.66 -2.75
N GLU A 216 10.25 -18.77 -3.02
CA GLU A 216 9.80 -19.68 -1.95
C GLU A 216 10.97 -20.29 -1.17
N LEU A 217 12.11 -20.52 -1.83
CA LEU A 217 13.33 -20.94 -1.14
C LEU A 217 13.79 -19.88 -0.13
N GLU A 218 13.71 -18.60 -0.48
CA GLU A 218 14.10 -17.52 0.40
C GLU A 218 13.12 -17.37 1.58
N ILE A 219 11.82 -17.65 1.38
CA ILE A 219 10.86 -17.76 2.49
C ILE A 219 11.28 -18.86 3.46
N TRP A 220 11.58 -20.05 2.93
CA TRP A 220 12.03 -21.18 3.72
C TRP A 220 13.28 -20.86 4.56
N LYS A 221 14.30 -20.26 3.93
CA LYS A 221 15.53 -19.85 4.60
C LYS A 221 15.28 -18.85 5.73
N ASN A 222 14.50 -17.82 5.46
CA ASN A 222 14.16 -16.81 6.47
C ASN A 222 13.31 -17.41 7.60
N LEU A 223 12.39 -18.32 7.30
CA LEU A 223 11.59 -19.03 8.29
C LEU A 223 12.45 -19.88 9.23
N LEU A 224 13.43 -20.62 8.70
CA LEU A 224 14.36 -21.40 9.51
C LEU A 224 15.19 -20.51 10.44
N ILE A 225 15.77 -19.41 9.92
CA ILE A 225 16.58 -18.48 10.72
C ILE A 225 15.72 -17.84 11.81
N TRP A 226 14.50 -17.42 11.48
CA TRP A 226 13.53 -16.87 12.42
C TRP A 226 13.18 -17.88 13.53
N ALA A 227 12.86 -19.14 13.18
CA ALA A 227 12.51 -20.17 14.15
C ALA A 227 13.66 -20.53 15.10
N ILE A 228 14.89 -20.61 14.58
CA ILE A 228 16.11 -20.82 15.39
C ILE A 228 16.28 -19.70 16.42
N ALA A 229 16.13 -18.45 15.97
CA ALA A 229 16.22 -17.28 16.85
C ALA A 229 15.12 -17.29 17.91
N ARG A 230 13.88 -17.62 17.52
CA ARG A 230 12.72 -17.69 18.40
C ARG A 230 12.87 -18.75 19.48
N CYS A 231 13.40 -19.92 19.11
CA CYS A 231 13.73 -21.01 20.02
C CYS A 231 15.01 -20.76 20.85
N SER A 232 15.70 -19.63 20.65
CA SER A 232 16.96 -19.29 21.32
C SER A 232 18.06 -20.35 21.17
N LEU A 233 18.14 -20.99 19.99
CA LEU A 233 19.08 -22.06 19.72
C LEU A 233 20.40 -21.53 19.13
N SER A 234 21.53 -21.92 19.70
CA SER A 234 22.87 -21.60 19.20
C SER A 234 23.41 -22.69 18.26
N ILE A 235 22.69 -22.93 17.16
CA ILE A 235 23.00 -24.01 16.20
C ILE A 235 23.41 -23.46 14.84
N ASN A 236 24.32 -24.17 14.17
CA ASN A 236 24.76 -23.81 12.82
C ASN A 236 23.84 -24.46 11.78
N ILE A 237 23.13 -23.63 11.01
CA ILE A 237 22.22 -24.07 9.95
C ILE A 237 22.95 -24.78 8.80
N SER A 238 24.23 -24.49 8.56
CA SER A 238 25.02 -25.13 7.50
C SER A 238 25.44 -26.56 7.83
N HIS A 239 25.20 -27.03 9.06
CA HIS A 239 25.56 -28.38 9.51
C HIS A 239 24.38 -29.08 10.24
N PRO A 240 23.25 -29.34 9.55
CA PRO A 240 22.05 -29.95 10.15
C PRO A 240 22.30 -31.33 10.75
N GLN A 241 23.29 -32.08 10.28
CA GLN A 241 23.71 -33.37 10.84
C GLN A 241 24.15 -33.28 12.31
N ASN A 242 24.52 -32.08 12.79
CA ASN A 242 24.91 -31.86 14.18
C ASN A 242 23.71 -31.51 15.08
N TRP A 243 22.50 -31.40 14.53
CA TRP A 243 21.33 -31.05 15.30
C TRP A 243 20.82 -32.26 16.09
N THR A 244 20.43 -32.02 17.34
CA THR A 244 19.82 -33.07 18.17
C THR A 244 18.36 -33.25 17.80
N LYS A 245 17.77 -34.41 18.12
CA LYS A 245 16.32 -34.64 17.99
C LYS A 245 15.49 -33.53 18.65
N ARG A 246 15.92 -33.07 19.83
CA ARG A 246 15.28 -31.96 20.55
C ARG A 246 15.29 -30.65 19.73
N ASN A 247 16.37 -30.35 19.01
CA ASN A 247 16.44 -29.16 18.16
C ASN A 247 15.40 -29.23 17.04
N PHE A 248 15.31 -30.39 16.37
CA PHE A 248 14.29 -30.64 15.34
C PHE A 248 12.87 -30.53 15.89
N ASP A 249 12.58 -31.14 17.04
CA ASP A 249 11.25 -31.10 17.66
C ASP A 249 10.81 -29.66 18.01
N LEU A 250 11.72 -28.82 18.53
CA LEU A 250 11.44 -27.43 18.85
C LEU A 250 11.12 -26.61 17.59
N ILE A 251 11.99 -26.69 16.57
CA ILE A 251 11.81 -25.94 15.32
C ILE A 251 10.59 -26.41 14.56
N ARG A 252 10.34 -27.73 14.49
CA ARG A 252 9.15 -28.31 13.85
C ARG A 252 7.87 -27.74 14.47
N ASN A 253 7.81 -27.66 15.80
CA ASN A 253 6.64 -27.09 16.48
C ASN A 253 6.44 -25.60 16.20
N GLU A 254 7.54 -24.86 16.05
CA GLU A 254 7.52 -23.41 15.77
C GLU A 254 7.05 -23.11 14.33
N ILE A 255 7.46 -23.92 13.35
CA ILE A 255 7.18 -23.63 11.93
C ILE A 255 5.94 -24.33 11.38
N LYS A 256 5.31 -25.24 12.14
CA LYS A 256 4.23 -26.13 11.65
C LYS A 256 3.11 -25.38 10.93
N ASP A 257 2.72 -24.21 11.41
CA ASP A 257 1.60 -23.45 10.85
C ASP A 257 2.00 -22.66 9.60
N PHE A 258 3.30 -22.50 9.35
CA PHE A 258 3.86 -21.87 8.16
C PHE A 258 4.03 -22.84 6.99
N ILE A 259 4.33 -24.11 7.28
CA ILE A 259 4.62 -25.15 6.26
C ILE A 259 3.53 -25.22 5.16
N PRO A 260 2.22 -25.22 5.48
CA PRO A 260 1.16 -25.26 4.46
C PRO A 260 1.08 -24.01 3.57
N HIS A 261 1.78 -22.93 3.92
CA HIS A 261 1.72 -21.64 3.22
C HIS A 261 2.95 -21.36 2.34
N ILE A 262 3.94 -22.25 2.35
CA ILE A 262 5.05 -22.28 1.39
C ILE A 262 4.60 -23.04 0.14
N ARG A 263 4.88 -22.50 -1.05
CA ARG A 263 4.51 -23.14 -2.33
C ARG A 263 5.65 -24.05 -2.79
N TRP A 264 5.78 -25.18 -2.13
CA TRP A 264 6.93 -26.10 -2.26
C TRP A 264 7.28 -26.48 -3.70
N LEU A 265 6.30 -26.70 -4.57
CA LEU A 265 6.54 -27.03 -5.99
C LEU A 265 7.14 -25.88 -6.81
N GLN A 266 7.24 -24.67 -6.25
CA GLN A 266 7.93 -23.54 -6.88
C GLN A 266 9.42 -23.47 -6.51
N ILE A 267 9.90 -24.34 -5.62
CA ILE A 267 11.33 -24.48 -5.34
C ILE A 267 11.93 -25.41 -6.40
N PRO A 268 12.97 -25.01 -7.15
CA PRO A 268 13.62 -25.89 -8.12
C PRO A 268 14.18 -27.16 -7.48
N ALA A 269 14.08 -28.31 -8.15
CA ALA A 269 14.48 -29.61 -7.60
C ALA A 269 15.94 -29.64 -7.09
N ASN A 270 16.87 -29.01 -7.81
CA ASN A 270 18.27 -28.89 -7.43
C ASN A 270 18.48 -28.04 -6.16
N GLU A 271 17.64 -27.04 -5.95
CA GLU A 271 17.68 -26.18 -4.76
C GLU A 271 17.00 -26.87 -3.58
N PHE A 272 15.86 -27.53 -3.80
CA PHE A 272 15.19 -28.34 -2.80
C PHE A 272 16.14 -29.41 -2.25
N TRP A 273 16.84 -30.15 -3.12
CA TRP A 273 17.81 -31.16 -2.72
C TRP A 273 18.96 -30.60 -1.87
N ARG A 274 19.42 -29.37 -2.13
CA ARG A 274 20.58 -28.80 -1.45
C ARG A 274 20.22 -28.08 -0.15
N GLU A 275 19.07 -27.42 -0.12
CA GLU A 275 18.73 -26.42 0.89
C GLU A 275 17.52 -26.82 1.75
N VAL A 276 16.71 -27.79 1.31
CA VAL A 276 15.53 -28.28 2.04
C VAL A 276 15.71 -29.72 2.52
N GLU A 277 16.22 -30.62 1.66
CA GLU A 277 16.41 -32.05 2.00
C GLU A 277 17.19 -32.27 3.31
N PRO A 278 18.27 -31.52 3.62
CA PRO A 278 19.00 -31.71 4.88
C PRO A 278 18.16 -31.48 6.14
N PHE A 279 16.97 -30.88 5.98
CA PHE A 279 16.00 -30.57 7.02
C PHE A 279 14.66 -31.28 6.81
N LYS A 280 14.60 -32.36 6.01
CA LYS A 280 13.35 -33.11 5.73
C LYS A 280 12.59 -33.52 6.99
N ASP A 281 13.30 -33.77 8.09
CA ASP A 281 12.75 -34.07 9.42
C ASP A 281 12.04 -32.88 10.09
N LEU A 282 11.87 -31.76 9.38
CA LEU A 282 10.97 -30.66 9.79
C LEU A 282 9.64 -30.69 9.02
N LEU A 283 9.58 -31.40 7.89
CA LEU A 283 8.41 -31.48 7.04
C LEU A 283 7.51 -32.67 7.45
N PRO A 284 6.20 -32.60 7.15
CA PRO A 284 5.33 -33.76 7.10
C PRO A 284 5.81 -34.76 6.03
N ASP A 285 5.74 -36.07 6.32
CA ASP A 285 6.24 -37.12 5.43
C ASP A 285 5.50 -37.16 4.09
N ASP A 286 4.18 -36.99 4.11
CA ASP A 286 3.31 -36.90 2.94
C ASP A 286 3.70 -35.73 2.03
N LEU A 287 3.90 -34.55 2.61
CA LEU A 287 4.37 -33.37 1.86
C LEU A 287 5.73 -33.60 1.22
N TYR A 288 6.67 -34.19 1.96
CA TYR A 288 8.00 -34.47 1.41
C TYR A 288 7.94 -35.44 0.22
N GLN A 289 7.14 -36.51 0.34
CA GLN A 289 6.95 -37.47 -0.76
C GLN A 289 6.29 -36.83 -1.98
N ASP A 290 5.26 -35.99 -1.78
CA ASP A 290 4.60 -35.28 -2.88
C ASP A 290 5.56 -34.38 -3.65
N VAL A 291 6.42 -33.62 -2.95
CA VAL A 291 7.38 -32.69 -3.59
C VAL A 291 8.45 -33.44 -4.36
N ILE A 292 9.02 -34.51 -3.78
CA ILE A 292 9.99 -35.36 -4.47
C ILE A 292 9.35 -36.08 -5.66
N GLY A 293 8.16 -36.64 -5.48
CA GLY A 293 7.38 -37.28 -6.53
C GLY A 293 7.17 -36.35 -7.71
N PHE A 294 6.67 -35.14 -7.47
CA PHE A 294 6.48 -34.12 -8.51
C PHE A 294 7.79 -33.74 -9.25
N HIS A 295 8.92 -33.67 -8.54
CA HIS A 295 10.21 -33.37 -9.17
C HIS A 295 10.75 -34.50 -10.05
N LEU A 296 10.40 -35.75 -9.75
CA LEU A 296 10.79 -36.93 -10.52
C LEU A 296 9.81 -37.20 -11.68
N ASP A 297 8.52 -37.03 -11.41
CA ASP A 297 7.42 -37.23 -12.34
C ASP A 297 6.31 -36.18 -12.08
N PRO A 298 6.22 -35.12 -12.92
CA PRO A 298 5.21 -34.07 -12.78
C PRO A 298 3.76 -34.53 -12.91
N GLU A 299 3.51 -35.75 -13.41
CA GLU A 299 2.17 -36.34 -13.51
C GLU A 299 1.75 -37.07 -12.23
N THR A 300 2.62 -37.12 -11.21
CA THR A 300 2.31 -37.73 -9.90
C THR A 300 1.11 -37.07 -9.24
N ASP A 301 0.13 -37.89 -8.85
CA ASP A 301 -1.00 -37.45 -8.04
C ASP A 301 -0.53 -36.99 -6.65
N LEU A 302 -0.95 -35.78 -6.26
CA LEU A 302 -0.58 -35.17 -4.98
C LEU A 302 -1.58 -35.56 -3.89
N SER A 303 -1.06 -35.97 -2.74
CA SER A 303 -1.88 -36.33 -1.56
C SER A 303 -2.21 -35.12 -0.67
N THR A 304 -1.36 -34.10 -0.69
CA THR A 304 -1.47 -32.87 0.11
C THR A 304 -2.03 -31.69 -0.68
N ILE A 305 -2.66 -30.74 0.01
CA ILE A 305 -3.11 -29.48 -0.59
C ILE A 305 -1.87 -28.61 -0.81
N ILE A 306 -1.43 -28.51 -2.06
CA ILE A 306 -0.33 -27.64 -2.45
C ILE A 306 -0.87 -26.33 -3.00
N LEU A 307 -0.38 -25.21 -2.46
CA LEU A 307 -0.75 -23.88 -2.93
C LEU A 307 -0.21 -23.62 -4.35
N PRO A 308 -1.01 -22.97 -5.21
CA PRO A 308 -0.54 -22.53 -6.52
C PRO A 308 0.51 -21.42 -6.37
N ARG A 309 1.32 -21.21 -7.41
CA ARG A 309 2.33 -20.14 -7.48
C ARG A 309 1.75 -18.79 -7.01
N ARG A 310 2.53 -18.03 -6.20
CA ARG A 310 2.19 -16.64 -5.82
C ARG A 310 1.85 -15.86 -7.08
N THR A 311 0.83 -15.00 -6.99
CA THR A 311 0.41 -14.16 -8.11
C THR A 311 1.64 -13.45 -8.69
N ALA A 312 1.97 -13.78 -9.95
CA ALA A 312 3.09 -13.20 -10.65
C ALA A 312 2.97 -11.67 -10.65
N PRO A 313 4.08 -10.92 -10.67
CA PRO A 313 3.99 -9.48 -10.81
C PRO A 313 3.15 -9.15 -12.04
N ILE A 314 2.22 -8.20 -11.87
CA ILE A 314 1.32 -7.74 -12.94
C ILE A 314 2.11 -7.45 -14.23
N SER A 315 3.35 -6.95 -14.09
CA SER A 315 4.30 -6.71 -15.18
C SER A 315 5.63 -7.43 -14.93
N THR A 316 6.22 -8.03 -15.96
CA THR A 316 7.62 -8.52 -15.96
C THR A 316 8.61 -7.41 -16.36
N LEU A 317 8.13 -6.34 -16.98
CA LEU A 317 8.95 -5.25 -17.52
C LEU A 317 9.15 -4.07 -16.56
N ILE A 318 8.15 -3.78 -15.72
CA ILE A 318 8.18 -2.64 -14.80
C ILE A 318 7.65 -2.96 -13.41
N LYS A 319 8.12 -2.18 -12.43
CA LYS A 319 7.66 -2.23 -11.01
C LYS A 319 6.53 -1.23 -10.72
N ARG A 320 5.84 -1.39 -9.58
CA ARG A 320 4.80 -0.47 -9.06
C ARG A 320 5.19 1.02 -9.15
N ASN A 321 6.44 1.36 -8.83
CA ASN A 321 6.92 2.75 -8.90
C ASN A 321 6.87 3.35 -10.31
N HIS A 322 6.97 2.54 -11.38
CA HIS A 322 6.77 3.02 -12.75
C HIS A 322 5.29 3.32 -13.02
N PHE A 323 4.39 2.41 -12.60
CA PHE A 323 2.95 2.64 -12.69
C PHE A 323 2.54 3.93 -11.95
N ALA A 324 3.14 4.22 -10.78
CA ALA A 324 2.88 5.45 -10.04
C ALA A 324 3.31 6.71 -10.79
N VAL A 325 4.43 6.65 -11.51
CA VAL A 325 4.90 7.73 -12.38
C VAL A 325 3.97 7.89 -13.58
N ILE A 326 3.58 6.80 -14.23
CA ILE A 326 2.66 6.84 -15.37
C ILE A 326 1.29 7.38 -14.96
N ALA A 327 0.75 6.94 -13.82
CA ALA A 327 -0.48 7.48 -13.25
C ALA A 327 -0.39 9.00 -13.02
N SER A 328 0.75 9.49 -12.50
CA SER A 328 0.96 10.94 -12.33
C SER A 328 0.95 11.69 -13.67
N TRP A 329 1.41 11.05 -14.74
CA TRP A 329 1.32 11.58 -16.10
C TRP A 329 -0.11 11.54 -16.64
N ILE A 330 -0.91 10.50 -16.37
CA ILE A 330 -2.32 10.46 -16.76
C ILE A 330 -3.06 11.68 -16.17
N ASP A 331 -2.86 11.95 -14.88
CA ASP A 331 -3.54 13.06 -14.18
C ASP A 331 -2.93 14.44 -14.44
N LYS A 332 -1.88 14.55 -15.25
CA LYS A 332 -1.10 15.79 -15.46
C LYS A 332 -0.65 16.44 -14.15
N SER A 333 -0.44 15.65 -13.10
CA SER A 333 -0.09 16.12 -11.77
C SER A 333 1.39 16.51 -11.70
N LYS A 334 1.69 17.67 -11.08
CA LYS A 334 3.07 18.09 -10.76
C LYS A 334 3.66 17.33 -9.57
N LYS A 335 2.83 16.65 -8.78
CA LYS A 335 3.31 15.81 -7.68
C LYS A 335 3.85 14.52 -8.31
N CYS A 336 5.18 14.42 -8.41
CA CYS A 336 5.80 13.11 -8.54
C CYS A 336 5.24 12.23 -7.42
N CYS A 337 4.84 11.02 -7.77
CA CYS A 337 4.63 9.88 -6.89
C CYS A 337 3.25 9.71 -6.22
N TYR A 338 2.33 9.03 -6.94
CA TYR A 338 1.31 8.13 -6.36
C TYR A 338 1.95 6.91 -5.66
N LYS A 339 2.96 7.14 -4.81
CA LYS A 339 3.54 6.12 -3.93
C LYS A 339 2.58 5.71 -2.80
N LYS A 340 1.54 6.52 -2.57
CA LYS A 340 0.72 6.56 -1.35
C LYS A 340 -0.67 5.95 -1.53
N SER A 341 -1.34 6.31 -2.61
CA SER A 341 -2.59 5.71 -3.06
C SER A 341 -2.60 5.75 -4.59
N MET A 342 -2.75 4.59 -5.23
CA MET A 342 -2.80 4.49 -6.69
C MET A 342 -4.24 4.75 -7.15
N PRO A 343 -4.53 5.83 -7.89
CA PRO A 343 -5.89 6.16 -8.34
C PRO A 343 -6.37 5.25 -9.48
N TYR A 344 -5.48 4.42 -10.02
CA TYR A 344 -5.76 3.50 -11.10
C TYR A 344 -5.45 2.05 -10.69
N SER A 345 -6.26 1.12 -11.18
CA SER A 345 -5.90 -0.30 -11.29
C SER A 345 -5.32 -0.56 -12.68
N PHE A 346 -4.26 -1.36 -12.74
CA PHE A 346 -3.63 -1.79 -13.99
C PHE A 346 -3.84 -3.29 -14.15
N SER A 347 -4.64 -3.69 -15.15
CA SER A 347 -4.91 -5.11 -15.44
C SER A 347 -4.15 -5.53 -16.70
N LEU A 348 -3.31 -6.58 -16.62
CA LEU A 348 -2.58 -7.08 -17.79
C LEU A 348 -3.57 -7.68 -18.80
N LEU A 349 -3.58 -7.16 -20.02
CA LEU A 349 -4.40 -7.68 -21.13
C LEU A 349 -3.59 -8.62 -22.03
N TYR A 350 -2.34 -8.27 -22.28
CA TYR A 350 -1.50 -8.92 -23.28
C TYR A 350 -0.02 -8.84 -22.88
N ARG A 351 0.72 -9.94 -23.06
CA ARG A 351 2.17 -10.01 -22.94
C ARG A 351 2.72 -10.83 -24.10
N ALA A 352 3.59 -10.24 -24.92
CA ALA A 352 4.05 -10.89 -26.15
C ALA A 352 4.80 -12.21 -25.90
N SER A 353 5.63 -12.27 -24.85
CA SER A 353 6.31 -13.52 -24.45
C SER A 353 5.38 -14.64 -23.98
N LYS A 354 4.14 -14.33 -23.61
CA LYS A 354 3.12 -15.29 -23.19
C LYS A 354 2.13 -15.62 -24.30
N ASP A 355 1.65 -14.61 -24.99
CA ASP A 355 0.48 -14.70 -25.88
C ASP A 355 0.86 -14.78 -27.37
N GLY A 356 2.14 -14.64 -27.71
CA GLY A 356 2.67 -14.55 -29.07
C GLY A 356 3.00 -13.10 -29.44
N PHE A 357 3.82 -12.87 -30.47
CA PHE A 357 4.18 -11.52 -30.91
C PHE A 357 3.27 -10.99 -32.03
N GLU A 358 2.43 -11.84 -32.61
CA GLU A 358 1.63 -11.56 -33.78
C GLU A 358 0.64 -10.41 -33.53
N THR A 359 0.55 -9.49 -34.49
CA THR A 359 -0.39 -8.37 -34.44
C THR A 359 -1.84 -8.81 -34.20
N GLN A 360 -2.23 -9.97 -34.74
CA GLN A 360 -3.56 -10.54 -34.53
C GLN A 360 -3.84 -10.80 -33.05
N LYS A 361 -2.85 -11.29 -32.28
CA LYS A 361 -3.02 -11.59 -30.85
C LYS A 361 -3.24 -10.33 -30.01
N PHE A 362 -2.60 -9.23 -30.39
CA PHE A 362 -2.87 -7.94 -29.79
C PHE A 362 -4.35 -7.54 -29.98
N HIS A 363 -4.87 -7.60 -31.21
CA HIS A 363 -6.27 -7.25 -31.49
C HIS A 363 -7.26 -8.15 -30.76
N GLU A 364 -7.04 -9.47 -30.76
CA GLU A 364 -7.88 -10.44 -30.04
C GLU A 364 -8.05 -10.10 -28.55
N LEU A 365 -6.99 -9.58 -27.91
CA LEU A 365 -6.95 -9.38 -26.46
C LEU A 365 -7.16 -7.92 -26.01
N CYS A 366 -6.79 -6.93 -26.83
CA CYS A 366 -6.71 -5.52 -26.43
C CYS A 366 -7.78 -4.62 -27.07
N ASP A 367 -8.45 -5.05 -28.13
CA ASP A 367 -9.50 -4.24 -28.74
C ASP A 367 -10.71 -4.09 -27.80
N TYR A 368 -11.33 -2.91 -27.81
CA TYR A 368 -12.51 -2.57 -27.01
C TYR A 368 -12.35 -2.73 -25.49
N LYS A 369 -11.12 -2.55 -24.97
CA LYS A 369 -10.83 -2.63 -23.52
C LYS A 369 -10.74 -1.25 -22.84
N GLY A 370 -11.06 -0.17 -23.51
CA GLY A 370 -10.95 1.19 -22.98
C GLY A 370 -9.49 1.67 -22.89
N ALA A 371 -9.21 2.52 -21.90
CA ALA A 371 -7.91 3.13 -21.74
C ALA A 371 -6.81 2.09 -21.46
N THR A 372 -5.65 2.23 -22.11
CA THR A 372 -4.55 1.27 -22.04
C THR A 372 -3.17 1.94 -21.98
N ILE A 373 -2.21 1.24 -21.37
CA ILE A 373 -0.78 1.57 -21.43
C ILE A 373 -0.05 0.43 -22.10
N ILE A 374 0.83 0.76 -23.04
CA ILE A 374 1.78 -0.15 -23.67
C ILE A 374 3.17 0.08 -23.09
N ILE A 375 3.89 -1.01 -22.83
CA ILE A 375 5.25 -1.00 -22.30
C ILE A 375 6.07 -2.03 -23.09
N ALA A 376 7.09 -1.56 -23.80
CA ALA A 376 7.91 -2.40 -24.66
C ALA A 376 9.40 -2.29 -24.28
N LYS A 377 10.07 -3.43 -24.21
CA LYS A 377 11.51 -3.53 -23.95
C LYS A 377 12.26 -3.79 -25.24
N ILE A 378 13.18 -2.90 -25.59
CA ILE A 378 13.99 -3.06 -26.80
C ILE A 378 15.11 -4.06 -26.54
N LYS A 379 15.27 -5.05 -27.44
CA LYS A 379 16.29 -6.08 -27.34
C LYS A 379 17.69 -5.46 -27.31
N ASN A 380 18.56 -5.98 -26.44
CA ASN A 380 19.94 -5.52 -26.25
C ASN A 380 20.08 -4.03 -25.86
N LYS A 381 19.00 -3.38 -25.40
CA LYS A 381 19.02 -2.01 -24.88
C LYS A 381 18.42 -1.98 -23.49
N LYS A 382 19.04 -1.23 -22.57
CA LYS A 382 18.50 -0.99 -21.21
C LYS A 382 17.37 0.06 -21.22
N LYS A 383 16.47 0.01 -22.21
CA LYS A 383 15.47 1.05 -22.48
C LYS A 383 14.09 0.44 -22.64
N LEU A 384 13.15 1.01 -21.90
CA LEU A 384 11.71 0.75 -22.03
C LEU A 384 11.08 1.94 -22.74
N ILE A 385 10.19 1.67 -23.69
CA ILE A 385 9.40 2.68 -24.41
C ILE A 385 7.94 2.27 -24.34
N GLY A 386 7.04 3.23 -24.20
CA GLY A 386 5.63 2.95 -24.07
C GLY A 386 4.75 4.13 -24.47
N GLY A 387 3.44 3.90 -24.45
CA GLY A 387 2.46 4.94 -24.73
C GLY A 387 1.16 4.68 -24.00
N TYR A 388 0.43 5.76 -23.71
CA TYR A 388 -0.89 5.73 -23.10
C TYR A 388 -1.95 6.12 -24.13
N ASN A 389 -2.95 5.27 -24.31
CA ASN A 389 -4.14 5.53 -25.11
C ASN A 389 -5.34 5.66 -24.17
N PRO A 390 -6.05 6.81 -24.10
CA PRO A 390 -7.22 6.98 -23.25
C PRO A 390 -8.50 6.31 -23.79
N PHE A 391 -8.47 5.75 -24.99
CA PHE A 391 -9.63 5.17 -25.68
C PHE A 391 -9.40 3.71 -26.06
N ASP A 392 -10.45 3.06 -26.57
CA ASP A 392 -10.38 1.71 -27.12
C ASP A 392 -9.35 1.60 -28.26
N TRP A 393 -8.72 0.44 -28.38
CA TRP A 393 -8.20 -0.04 -29.66
C TRP A 393 -9.34 -0.66 -30.46
N LYS A 394 -9.31 -0.50 -31.79
CA LYS A 394 -10.33 -1.02 -32.69
C LYS A 394 -9.68 -1.60 -33.93
N PRO A 395 -10.17 -2.73 -34.46
CA PRO A 395 -9.84 -3.12 -35.82
C PRO A 395 -10.61 -2.17 -36.76
N TYR A 396 -9.91 -1.53 -37.70
CA TYR A 396 -10.60 -0.63 -38.65
C TYR A 396 -11.38 -1.43 -39.70
N ILE A 397 -12.68 -1.12 -39.89
CA ILE A 397 -13.65 -1.96 -40.62
C ILE A 397 -13.97 -1.45 -42.05
N SER A 398 -13.50 -0.28 -42.51
CA SER A 398 -13.97 0.27 -43.80
C SER A 398 -12.92 0.85 -44.75
N GLY A 399 -12.62 0.19 -45.88
CA GLY A 399 -12.15 0.80 -47.15
C GLY A 399 -10.87 1.66 -47.21
N ARG A 400 -10.26 2.05 -46.09
CA ARG A 400 -8.92 2.67 -45.96
C ARG A 400 -8.06 1.77 -45.06
N ASP A 401 -6.75 1.92 -45.10
CA ASP A 401 -5.86 1.07 -44.29
C ASP A 401 -5.64 1.58 -42.85
N GLU A 402 -5.94 2.86 -42.59
CA GLU A 402 -5.68 3.51 -41.30
C GLU A 402 -6.79 4.48 -40.91
N SER A 403 -7.05 4.57 -39.60
CA SER A 403 -7.93 5.57 -38.98
C SER A 403 -7.25 6.21 -37.79
N TYR A 404 -7.60 7.47 -37.52
CA TYR A 404 -7.02 8.22 -36.41
C TYR A 404 -8.06 8.57 -35.36
N GLN A 405 -7.66 8.50 -34.09
CA GLN A 405 -8.45 8.99 -32.97
C GLN A 405 -7.85 10.30 -32.45
N PRO A 406 -8.63 11.39 -32.47
CA PRO A 406 -8.17 12.66 -31.94
C PRO A 406 -8.12 12.63 -30.41
N THR A 407 -6.99 13.04 -29.81
CA THR A 407 -6.86 13.25 -28.35
C THR A 407 -5.70 14.15 -27.95
N SER A 408 -5.87 14.92 -26.88
CA SER A 408 -4.80 15.65 -26.20
C SER A 408 -4.22 14.91 -25.00
N ASP A 409 -4.84 13.81 -24.57
CA ASP A 409 -4.52 13.12 -23.31
C ASP A 409 -3.59 11.93 -23.50
N SER A 410 -3.42 11.46 -24.74
CA SER A 410 -2.41 10.47 -25.07
C SER A 410 -0.99 11.02 -24.87
N PHE A 411 -0.06 10.11 -24.57
CA PHE A 411 1.36 10.44 -24.44
C PHE A 411 2.22 9.22 -24.72
N ILE A 412 3.45 9.49 -25.13
CA ILE A 412 4.51 8.49 -25.30
C ILE A 412 5.55 8.72 -24.21
N PHE A 413 6.17 7.66 -23.71
CA PHE A 413 7.17 7.76 -22.64
C PHE A 413 8.32 6.79 -22.81
N SER A 414 9.38 7.00 -22.01
CA SER A 414 10.46 6.04 -21.87
C SER A 414 11.05 6.01 -20.46
N PHE A 415 11.59 4.85 -20.09
CA PHE A 415 12.36 4.64 -18.86
C PHE A 415 13.71 3.98 -19.18
N VAL A 416 14.69 4.21 -18.32
CA VAL A 416 15.87 3.36 -18.24
C VAL A 416 15.48 2.14 -17.40
N SER A 417 15.62 0.93 -17.95
CA SER A 417 14.91 -0.30 -17.54
C SER A 417 14.77 -0.58 -16.04
N LYS A 418 15.68 -0.12 -15.17
CA LYS A 418 15.62 -0.36 -13.71
C LYS A 418 15.21 0.86 -12.87
N SER A 419 15.04 2.05 -13.46
CA SER A 419 14.83 3.30 -12.71
C SER A 419 13.61 4.06 -13.17
N SER A 420 12.66 4.27 -12.25
CA SER A 420 11.50 5.15 -12.45
C SER A 420 11.84 6.64 -12.28
N LYS A 421 13.01 6.98 -11.71
CA LYS A 421 13.38 8.37 -11.37
C LYS A 421 13.64 9.25 -12.61
N ASN A 422 14.03 8.65 -13.73
CA ASN A 422 14.43 9.35 -14.95
C ASN A 422 13.46 9.11 -16.12
N GLY A 423 12.17 8.89 -15.82
CA GLY A 423 11.14 8.74 -16.84
C GLY A 423 10.98 10.01 -17.68
N LYS A 424 10.90 9.86 -19.01
CA LYS A 424 10.59 10.96 -19.93
C LYS A 424 9.20 10.76 -20.50
N VAL A 425 8.39 11.81 -20.52
CA VAL A 425 7.05 11.84 -21.13
C VAL A 425 7.00 12.87 -22.26
N ILE A 426 6.38 12.50 -23.38
CA ILE A 426 6.15 13.33 -24.56
C ILE A 426 4.65 13.35 -24.82
N ARG A 427 4.07 14.55 -24.72
CA ARG A 427 2.65 14.78 -25.00
C ARG A 427 2.42 15.01 -26.48
N VAL A 428 1.20 14.71 -26.91
CA VAL A 428 0.73 15.02 -28.25
C VAL A 428 0.86 16.53 -28.52
N THR A 429 1.42 16.88 -29.68
CA THR A 429 1.44 18.23 -30.23
C THR A 429 0.43 18.43 -31.36
N SER A 430 0.07 17.37 -32.09
CA SER A 430 -1.04 17.38 -33.07
C SER A 430 -2.14 16.41 -32.64
N PRO A 431 -3.21 16.89 -31.96
CA PRO A 431 -4.25 16.03 -31.40
C PRO A 431 -5.00 15.19 -32.42
N TYR A 432 -5.17 15.67 -33.66
CA TYR A 432 -6.03 15.04 -34.67
C TYR A 432 -5.57 13.65 -35.12
N THR A 433 -4.28 13.37 -34.99
CA THR A 433 -3.62 12.14 -35.43
C THR A 433 -2.89 11.46 -34.28
N ALA A 434 -3.39 11.60 -33.05
CA ALA A 434 -2.69 11.17 -31.84
C ALA A 434 -2.54 9.65 -31.72
N VAL A 435 -3.61 8.90 -31.98
CA VAL A 435 -3.62 7.44 -31.95
C VAL A 435 -4.12 6.92 -33.29
N SER A 436 -3.52 5.84 -33.79
CA SER A 436 -3.88 5.24 -35.08
C SER A 436 -4.33 3.80 -34.88
N TYR A 437 -5.34 3.40 -35.66
CA TYR A 437 -5.90 2.05 -35.67
C TYR A 437 -5.86 1.45 -37.06
N GLY A 438 -5.45 0.19 -37.15
CA GLY A 438 -5.45 -0.58 -38.38
C GLY A 438 -5.27 -2.06 -38.08
N LYS A 439 -5.84 -2.92 -38.92
CA LYS A 439 -5.85 -4.39 -38.74
C LYS A 439 -4.48 -5.05 -38.89
N ASN A 440 -3.50 -4.32 -39.46
CA ASN A 440 -2.20 -4.85 -39.88
C ASN A 440 -1.05 -4.46 -38.94
N TYR A 441 -1.33 -3.73 -37.85
CA TYR A 441 -0.32 -3.38 -36.86
C TYR A 441 -0.95 -3.32 -35.47
N GLY A 442 -0.13 -3.51 -34.44
CA GLY A 442 -0.60 -3.45 -33.06
C GLY A 442 -0.74 -2.00 -32.57
N PRO A 443 -0.25 -1.67 -31.37
CA PRO A 443 -0.29 -0.31 -30.86
C PRO A 443 0.39 0.70 -31.80
N CYS A 444 -0.31 1.77 -32.16
CA CYS A 444 0.22 2.85 -33.00
C CYS A 444 -0.15 4.22 -32.46
N PHE A 445 0.86 5.03 -32.21
CA PHE A 445 0.75 6.43 -31.79
C PHE A 445 1.32 7.33 -32.89
N GLY A 446 0.59 8.39 -33.20
CA GLY A 446 0.98 9.45 -34.11
C GLY A 446 0.64 9.20 -35.58
N GLY A 447 0.47 10.29 -36.33
CA GLY A 447 0.19 10.24 -37.76
C GLY A 447 1.42 9.72 -38.51
N GLY A 448 1.24 8.68 -39.33
CA GLY A 448 2.36 8.02 -40.01
C GLY A 448 3.21 7.10 -39.11
N GLY A 449 2.85 6.90 -37.84
CA GLY A 449 3.50 5.94 -36.94
C GLY A 449 4.74 6.50 -36.22
N ASP A 450 4.54 7.53 -35.41
CA ASP A 450 5.58 8.10 -34.53
C ASP A 450 6.10 7.06 -33.52
N LEU A 451 5.20 6.19 -33.03
CA LEU A 451 5.56 4.95 -32.35
C LEU A 451 4.60 3.85 -32.77
N LYS A 452 5.09 2.88 -33.54
CA LYS A 452 4.30 1.75 -34.02
C LYS A 452 4.94 0.43 -33.61
N ILE A 453 4.14 -0.48 -33.05
CA ILE A 453 4.53 -1.87 -32.86
C ILE A 453 3.86 -2.72 -33.95
N GLU A 454 4.66 -3.50 -34.65
CA GLU A 454 4.21 -4.46 -35.65
C GLU A 454 4.96 -5.77 -35.41
N ASN A 455 4.20 -6.80 -35.03
CA ASN A 455 4.75 -8.06 -34.57
C ASN A 455 5.83 -7.89 -33.47
N SER A 456 7.05 -8.36 -33.71
CA SER A 456 8.19 -8.25 -32.79
C SER A 456 9.04 -6.99 -32.98
N SER A 457 8.55 -5.99 -33.72
CA SER A 457 9.30 -4.78 -34.06
C SER A 457 8.62 -3.52 -33.54
N ILE A 458 9.41 -2.60 -32.98
CA ILE A 458 8.99 -1.25 -32.62
C ILE A 458 9.69 -0.23 -33.54
N MET A 459 8.90 0.67 -34.12
CA MET A 459 9.34 1.59 -35.15
C MET A 459 8.93 3.02 -34.83
N CYS A 460 9.73 3.97 -35.33
CA CYS A 460 9.42 5.39 -35.37
C CYS A 460 9.58 5.86 -36.81
N LYS A 461 8.48 5.90 -37.56
CA LYS A 461 8.49 6.26 -38.99
C LYS A 461 8.40 7.76 -39.20
N ASP A 462 7.67 8.45 -38.33
CA ASP A 462 7.49 9.89 -38.38
C ASP A 462 7.60 10.55 -37.00
N ASN A 463 7.38 11.85 -36.93
CA ASN A 463 7.31 12.62 -35.68
C ASN A 463 6.23 13.71 -35.76
N SER A 464 5.12 13.41 -36.44
CA SER A 464 4.10 14.39 -36.83
C SER A 464 3.21 14.80 -35.65
N SER A 465 2.78 13.83 -34.84
CA SER A 465 1.87 14.05 -33.71
C SER A 465 2.60 14.24 -32.40
N TYR A 466 3.82 13.70 -32.26
CA TYR A 466 4.68 13.77 -31.09
C TYR A 466 6.04 14.34 -31.48
N SER A 467 6.10 15.64 -31.74
CA SER A 467 7.29 16.32 -32.30
C SER A 467 8.62 16.05 -31.58
N LYS A 468 8.58 15.79 -30.27
CA LYS A 468 9.77 15.51 -29.43
C LYS A 468 10.14 14.03 -29.32
N ILE A 469 9.54 13.14 -30.11
CA ILE A 469 9.79 11.69 -30.05
C ILE A 469 11.24 11.30 -30.33
N ASN A 470 11.97 12.07 -31.13
CA ASN A 470 13.40 11.87 -31.39
C ASN A 470 14.27 11.88 -30.12
N SER A 471 13.79 12.46 -29.01
CA SER A 471 14.49 12.40 -27.72
C SER A 471 14.42 11.02 -27.03
N ILE A 472 13.54 10.13 -27.50
CA ILE A 472 13.35 8.77 -26.98
C ILE A 472 13.53 7.68 -28.06
N ILE A 473 13.22 7.92 -29.32
CA ILE A 473 13.42 6.98 -30.42
C ILE A 473 13.63 7.76 -31.72
N SER A 474 14.71 7.48 -32.45
CA SER A 474 15.07 8.24 -33.64
C SER A 474 14.08 7.95 -34.78
N LYS A 475 13.65 8.98 -35.50
CA LYS A 475 12.91 8.83 -36.76
C LYS A 475 13.68 7.95 -37.76
N GLY A 476 12.96 7.08 -38.45
CA GLY A 476 13.49 6.04 -39.35
C GLY A 476 14.00 4.79 -38.63
N SER A 477 13.93 4.70 -37.31
CA SER A 477 14.40 3.52 -36.59
C SER A 477 13.39 2.37 -36.60
N ASN A 478 13.95 1.17 -36.61
CA ASN A 478 13.23 -0.10 -36.43
C ASN A 478 14.07 -0.97 -35.49
N TYR A 479 13.50 -1.37 -34.35
CA TYR A 479 14.16 -2.19 -33.36
C TYR A 479 13.36 -3.45 -33.03
N SER A 480 14.07 -4.56 -32.86
CA SER A 480 13.47 -5.78 -32.31
C SER A 480 13.15 -5.62 -30.83
N LEU A 481 11.99 -6.13 -30.44
CA LEU A 481 11.55 -6.18 -29.05
C LEU A 481 12.09 -7.44 -28.36
N GLU A 482 12.44 -7.30 -27.09
CA GLU A 482 12.64 -8.44 -26.18
C GLU A 482 11.29 -8.94 -25.68
N ASP A 483 10.40 -8.02 -25.30
CA ASP A 483 9.01 -8.29 -24.91
C ASP A 483 8.19 -6.98 -24.94
N TYR A 484 6.86 -7.08 -24.96
CA TYR A 484 5.98 -5.95 -24.66
C TYR A 484 4.70 -6.39 -23.97
N GLU A 485 4.19 -5.52 -23.11
CA GLU A 485 3.01 -5.72 -22.29
C GLU A 485 1.99 -4.59 -22.54
N VAL A 486 0.71 -4.93 -22.47
CA VAL A 486 -0.41 -3.99 -22.56
C VAL A 486 -1.28 -4.13 -21.33
N PHE A 487 -1.54 -3.01 -20.66
CA PHE A 487 -2.34 -2.93 -19.45
C PHE A 487 -3.59 -2.11 -19.69
N GLN A 488 -4.76 -2.63 -19.28
CA GLN A 488 -5.96 -1.84 -19.10
C GLN A 488 -5.79 -0.90 -17.91
N VAL A 489 -6.25 0.35 -18.06
CA VAL A 489 -6.23 1.37 -17.00
C VAL A 489 -7.66 1.61 -16.53
N ILE A 490 -7.94 1.27 -15.27
CA ILE A 490 -9.26 1.43 -14.66
C ILE A 490 -9.14 2.42 -13.52
N LYS A 491 -9.89 3.52 -13.57
CA LYS A 491 -9.93 4.49 -12.45
C LYS A 491 -10.67 3.87 -11.27
N LYS A 492 -10.07 3.94 -10.08
CA LYS A 492 -10.67 3.44 -8.83
C LYS A 492 -11.74 4.39 -8.28
#